data_AF-A0A1S2Z6J1-F1
#
_entry.id   AF-A0A1S2Z6J1-F1
#
_cell.length_a   1.000
_cell.length_b   1.000
_cell.length_c   1.000
_cell.angle_alpha   90.00
_cell.angle_beta   90.00
_cell.angle_gamma   90.00
#
_symmetry.space_group_name_H-M   'P 1'
#
loop_
_entity.id
_entity.type
_entity.pdbx_description
1 polymer ?
#
loop_
_entity_poly.entity_id
_entity_poly.type
_entity_poly.pdbx_seq_one_letter_code
_entity_poly.pdbx_strand_id
1 'polypeptide(L)'
;MTQKSKLFKGQTKKKSIPANRHGKVPQIRKGKRFVKPSNFTKDMDADREVSKFINHCNEIKAAAVATKDGGFLSIVKTGQESASGADKK
;
A
#
# COMPACT_ATOMS: atom_id res chain seq x y z
N MET A 1 -26.09 -41.06 -3.02
CA MET A 1 -24.75 -40.73 -3.55
C MET A 1 -24.49 -39.25 -3.26
N THR A 2 -23.77 -38.95 -2.18
CA THR A 2 -23.85 -37.66 -1.47
C THR A 2 -22.87 -36.60 -1.96
N GLN A 3 -23.44 -35.44 -2.30
CA GLN A 3 -22.85 -34.13 -2.55
C GLN A 3 -22.01 -33.64 -1.35
N LYS A 4 -20.69 -33.89 -1.32
CA LYS A 4 -19.79 -33.37 -0.27
C LYS A 4 -18.40 -32.92 -0.75
N SER A 5 -18.27 -32.46 -1.99
CA SER A 5 -16.95 -32.01 -2.51
C SER A 5 -16.49 -30.62 -2.02
N LYS A 6 -17.35 -29.83 -1.33
CA LYS A 6 -17.03 -28.45 -0.91
C LYS A 6 -16.94 -28.22 0.61
N LEU A 7 -16.97 -29.27 1.42
CA LEU A 7 -16.95 -29.19 2.89
C LEU A 7 -15.54 -29.17 3.52
N PHE A 8 -14.48 -29.11 2.72
CA PHE A 8 -13.12 -29.11 3.25
C PHE A 8 -12.69 -27.77 3.87
N LYS A 9 -12.40 -27.83 5.16
CA LYS A 9 -11.70 -26.82 5.95
C LYS A 9 -10.28 -26.65 5.38
N GLY A 10 -9.95 -25.44 4.90
CA GLY A 10 -8.62 -25.13 4.32
C GLY A 10 -8.68 -24.40 2.97
N GLN A 11 -9.83 -24.31 2.32
CA GLN A 11 -10.00 -23.46 1.14
C GLN A 11 -10.00 -21.98 1.56
N THR A 12 -8.95 -21.24 1.18
CA THR A 12 -8.91 -19.79 1.36
C THR A 12 -9.97 -19.15 0.48
N LYS A 13 -11.11 -18.79 1.09
CA LYS A 13 -12.13 -17.99 0.40
C LYS A 13 -11.50 -16.66 0.03
N LYS A 14 -11.16 -16.47 -1.26
CA LYS A 14 -10.82 -15.15 -1.79
C LYS A 14 -12.03 -14.26 -1.51
N LYS A 15 -11.89 -13.29 -0.60
CA LYS A 15 -12.95 -12.33 -0.28
C LYS A 15 -13.15 -11.43 -1.50
N SER A 16 -13.95 -11.90 -2.45
CA SER A 16 -14.41 -11.09 -3.58
C SER A 16 -15.31 -9.99 -3.04
N ILE A 17 -15.16 -8.78 -3.55
CA ILE A 17 -16.00 -7.65 -3.18
C ILE A 17 -17.43 -8.00 -3.63
N PRO A 18 -18.42 -7.98 -2.73
CA PRO A 18 -19.79 -8.27 -3.11
C PRO A 18 -20.26 -7.24 -4.14
N ALA A 19 -20.96 -7.72 -5.16
CA ALA A 19 -21.59 -6.83 -6.14
C ALA A 19 -22.63 -5.94 -5.45
N ASN A 20 -22.87 -4.75 -6.00
CA ASN A 20 -23.95 -3.88 -5.53
C ASN A 20 -25.31 -4.60 -5.68
N ARG A 21 -26.39 -4.08 -5.07
CA ARG A 21 -27.75 -4.68 -5.11
C ARG A 21 -28.27 -4.99 -6.52
N HIS A 22 -27.71 -4.38 -7.56
CA HIS A 22 -28.02 -4.62 -8.97
C HIS A 22 -26.99 -5.49 -9.72
N GLY A 23 -26.14 -6.25 -9.01
CA GLY A 23 -25.15 -7.14 -9.60
C GLY A 23 -23.96 -6.46 -10.28
N LYS A 24 -23.91 -5.12 -10.28
CA LYS A 24 -22.80 -4.36 -10.87
C LYS A 24 -21.57 -4.42 -9.97
N VAL A 25 -20.43 -4.78 -10.56
CA VAL A 25 -19.13 -4.71 -9.89
C VAL A 25 -18.81 -3.24 -9.61
N PRO A 26 -18.44 -2.86 -8.37
CA PRO A 26 -18.05 -1.48 -8.08
C PRO A 26 -16.90 -1.06 -8.99
N GLN A 27 -17.13 -0.04 -9.83
CA GLN A 27 -16.08 0.50 -10.68
C GLN A 27 -15.04 1.20 -9.81
N ILE A 28 -13.87 0.56 -9.66
CA ILE A 28 -12.74 1.17 -8.98
C ILE A 28 -12.16 2.24 -9.91
N ARG A 29 -12.35 3.52 -9.58
CA ARG A 29 -11.64 4.61 -10.27
C ARG A 29 -10.13 4.42 -10.06
N LYS A 30 -9.33 4.54 -11.13
CA LYS A 30 -7.86 4.53 -11.04
C LYS A 30 -7.42 5.49 -9.92
N GLY A 31 -6.58 5.02 -9.01
CA GLY A 31 -6.05 5.80 -7.88
C GLY A 31 -6.92 5.82 -6.61
N LYS A 32 -8.16 5.31 -6.60
CA LYS A 32 -9.09 5.50 -5.47
C LYS A 32 -9.12 4.38 -4.42
N ARG A 33 -8.10 3.51 -4.36
CA ARG A 33 -8.01 2.47 -3.32
C ARG A 33 -6.60 2.36 -2.76
N PHE A 34 -6.21 3.36 -1.96
CA PHE A 34 -5.28 3.08 -0.86
C PHE A 34 -6.08 2.40 0.27
N VAL A 35 -6.44 1.13 0.06
CA VAL A 35 -6.93 0.31 1.16
C VAL A 35 -5.67 -0.20 1.85
N LYS A 36 -5.38 0.32 3.04
CA LYS A 36 -4.26 -0.20 3.85
C LYS A 36 -4.43 -1.72 3.97
N PRO A 37 -3.39 -2.51 3.66
CA PRO A 37 -3.46 -3.95 3.82
C PRO A 37 -3.80 -4.25 5.29
N SER A 38 -4.78 -5.12 5.52
CA SER A 38 -5.20 -5.47 6.88
C SER A 38 -4.14 -6.28 7.63
N ASN A 39 -3.23 -6.94 6.90
CA ASN A 39 -2.10 -7.68 7.42
C ASN A 39 -0.84 -7.22 6.68
N PHE A 40 0.15 -6.70 7.40
CA PHE A 40 1.48 -6.45 6.86
C PHE A 40 2.29 -7.75 6.92
N THR A 41 2.82 -8.19 5.78
CA THR A 41 3.73 -9.34 5.72
C THR A 41 5.17 -8.87 5.82
N LYS A 42 6.09 -9.75 6.24
CA LYS A 42 7.53 -9.42 6.33
C LYS A 42 8.11 -8.94 4.99
N ASP A 43 7.64 -9.50 3.89
CA ASP A 43 8.05 -9.08 2.55
C ASP A 43 7.64 -7.62 2.26
N MET A 44 6.46 -7.19 2.72
CA MET A 44 6.01 -5.80 2.56
C MET A 44 6.84 -4.80 3.38
N ASP A 45 7.36 -5.22 4.53
CA ASP A 45 8.27 -4.39 5.32
C ASP A 45 9.64 -4.26 4.64
N ALA A 46 10.18 -5.37 4.11
CA ALA A 46 11.41 -5.35 3.33
C ALA A 46 11.28 -4.45 2.09
N ASP A 47 10.18 -4.58 1.33
CA ASP A 47 9.90 -3.72 0.17
C ASP A 47 9.78 -2.23 0.57
N ARG A 48 9.27 -1.95 1.77
CA ARG A 48 9.17 -0.59 2.32
C ARG A 48 10.56 -0.01 2.63
N GLU A 49 11.47 -0.81 3.17
CA GLU A 49 12.85 -0.39 3.43
C GLU A 49 13.61 -0.12 2.13
N VAL A 50 13.48 -1.01 1.14
CA VAL A 50 14.06 -0.81 -0.20
C VAL A 50 13.52 0.45 -0.85
N SER A 51 12.20 0.67 -0.78
CA SER A 51 11.57 1.87 -1.35
C SER A 51 12.06 3.16 -0.68
N LYS A 52 12.22 3.17 0.64
CA LYS A 52 12.79 4.31 1.38
C LYS A 52 14.23 4.59 0.95
N PHE A 53 15.04 3.54 0.79
CA PHE A 53 16.43 3.67 0.36
C PHE A 53 16.52 4.26 -1.05
N ILE A 54 15.73 3.74 -2.00
CA ILE A 54 15.68 4.25 -3.37
C ILE A 54 15.26 5.73 -3.40
N ASN A 55 14.23 6.09 -2.64
CA ASN A 55 13.76 7.48 -2.56
C ASN A 55 14.85 8.40 -2.03
N HIS A 56 15.52 8.03 -0.94
CA HIS A 56 16.63 8.81 -0.39
C HIS A 56 17.77 9.00 -1.39
N CYS A 57 18.15 7.95 -2.14
CA CYS A 57 19.16 8.07 -3.19
C CYS A 57 18.71 9.00 -4.32
N ASN A 58 17.44 8.94 -4.72
CA ASN A 58 16.89 9.80 -5.78
C ASN A 58 16.82 11.27 -5.33
N GLU A 59 16.42 11.52 -4.08
CA GLU A 59 16.40 12.85 -3.47
C GLU A 59 17.80 13.48 -3.43
N ILE A 60 18.82 12.73 -2.99
CA ILE A 60 20.21 13.20 -2.99
C ILE A 60 20.69 13.52 -4.41
N LYS A 61 20.38 12.64 -5.37
CA LYS A 61 20.75 12.88 -6.78
C LYS A 61 20.10 14.15 -7.32
N ALA A 62 18.81 14.35 -7.05
CA ALA A 62 18.09 15.55 -7.46
C ALA A 62 18.70 16.82 -6.81
N ALA A 63 18.99 16.77 -5.51
CA ALA A 63 19.63 17.88 -4.80
C ALA A 63 21.01 18.20 -5.38
N ALA A 64 21.83 17.18 -5.66
CA ALA A 64 23.15 17.37 -6.24
C ALA A 64 23.11 17.99 -7.65
N VAL A 65 22.12 17.63 -8.48
CA VAL A 65 21.90 18.26 -9.79
C VAL A 65 21.52 19.72 -9.61
N ALA A 66 20.57 20.02 -8.72
CA ALA A 66 20.17 21.40 -8.46
C ALA A 66 21.35 22.26 -7.96
N THR A 67 22.18 21.74 -7.06
CA THR A 67 23.37 22.44 -6.56
C THR A 67 24.38 22.74 -7.68
N LYS A 68 24.52 21.84 -8.66
CA LYS A 68 25.38 22.09 -9.83
C LYS A 68 24.82 23.20 -10.73
N ASP A 69 23.51 23.26 -10.87
CA ASP A 69 22.82 24.28 -11.67
C ASP A 69 22.66 25.63 -10.93
N GLY A 70 23.29 25.78 -9.76
CA GLY A 70 23.26 26.99 -8.94
C GLY A 70 21.99 27.18 -8.11
N GLY A 71 21.09 26.19 -8.10
CA GLY A 71 19.90 26.14 -7.25
C GLY A 71 20.14 25.38 -5.94
N PHE A 72 19.22 25.48 -4.99
CA PHE A 72 19.26 24.70 -3.75
C PHE A 72 17.91 24.04 -3.50
N LEU A 73 17.90 22.71 -3.35
CA LEU A 73 16.74 21.96 -2.94
C LEU A 73 16.87 21.56 -1.47
N SER A 74 15.86 21.91 -0.68
CA SER A 74 15.72 21.50 0.72
C SER A 74 14.93 20.21 0.80
N ILE A 75 15.50 19.17 1.42
CA ILE A 75 14.74 17.95 1.76
C ILE A 75 13.86 18.30 2.97
N VAL A 76 12.59 18.60 2.70
CA VAL A 76 11.59 18.80 3.76
C VAL A 76 11.26 17.44 4.35
N LYS A 77 11.78 17.15 5.56
CA LYS A 77 11.30 16.02 6.35
C LYS A 77 9.82 16.23 6.64
N THR A 78 8.96 15.57 5.88
CA THR A 78 7.55 15.44 6.28
C THR A 78 7.57 14.71 7.63
N GLY A 79 6.92 15.29 8.63
CA GLY A 79 6.88 14.72 9.98
C GLY A 79 6.59 13.22 9.92
N GLN A 80 7.33 12.43 10.70
CA GLN A 80 7.13 10.99 10.80
C GLN A 80 5.63 10.72 10.81
N GLU A 81 5.12 9.98 9.82
CA GLU A 81 3.76 9.47 9.87
C GLU A 81 3.61 8.77 11.22
N SER A 82 2.95 9.46 12.14
CA SER A 82 2.67 8.91 13.44
C SER A 82 1.88 7.65 13.19
N ALA A 83 2.34 6.54 13.77
CA ALA A 83 1.58 5.31 13.86
C ALA A 83 0.36 5.48 14.79
N SER A 84 -0.31 6.64 14.78
CA SER A 84 -1.49 6.97 15.56
C SER A 84 -2.75 6.72 14.72
N GLY A 85 -3.00 5.44 14.47
CA GLY A 85 -4.28 4.95 13.95
C GLY A 85 -4.93 3.90 14.85
N ALA A 86 -4.44 3.75 16.08
CA ALA A 86 -4.98 2.85 17.09
C ALA A 86 -5.47 3.66 18.29
N ASP A 87 -6.51 4.45 18.07
CA ASP A 87 -7.53 4.73 19.09
C ASP A 87 -8.60 5.64 18.48
N LYS A 88 -9.81 5.10 18.35
CA LYS A 88 -11.09 5.81 18.54
C LYS A 88 -12.26 4.84 18.36
N LYS A 89 -12.80 4.46 19.52
CA LYS A 89 -14.17 4.04 19.84
C LYS A 89 -14.73 2.76 19.22
#